data_AF-A0A9D7F4I0-F1
#
_entry.id   AF-A0A9D7F4I0-F1
#
_cell.length_a   1.000
_cell.length_b   1.000
_cell.length_c   1.000
_cell.angle_alpha   90.00
_cell.angle_beta   90.00
_cell.angle_gamma   90.00
#
_symmetry.space_group_name_H-M   'P 1'
#
loop_
_entity.id
_entity.type
_entity.pdbx_description
1 polymer ?
#
loop_
_entity_poly.entity_id
_entity_poly.type
_entity_poly.pdbx_seq_one_letter_code
_entity_poly.pdbx_strand_id
1 'polypeptide(L)'
;MEPDWIQESEVLIKILQRASVEHPLRFSYRSFLGLVRFMCPECLTGVNLEDTAQRFANDRGAFTRFLLDIPEPDRMRVYVQFARDISKVYPLPAQHMLEELGHHAALGVASHRENHTEKLNRYLKRIDGAILVGRYTLAFNLTNRLLKEYYREFLDAKMPIDAAVEDIHLMSVSISRYVIQYFRKHYIPYSERRILLISTVTNVLATTMGNLNRSAGAFSIDKAIAIYARNNVQRIVRFLSRLM
;
A
#
# COMPACT_ATOMS: atom_id res chain seq x y z
N MET A 1 -11.37 2.27 25.06
CA MET A 1 -11.87 3.64 24.85
C MET A 1 -11.88 3.89 23.36
N GLU A 2 -12.87 4.58 22.83
CA GLU A 2 -12.89 5.07 21.44
C GLU A 2 -12.14 6.41 21.36
N PRO A 3 -11.47 6.75 20.24
CA PRO A 3 -10.80 8.04 20.11
C PRO A 3 -11.83 9.17 20.16
N ASP A 4 -11.55 10.23 20.94
CA ASP A 4 -12.34 11.46 20.87
C ASP A 4 -11.98 12.23 19.60
N TRP A 5 -12.67 11.87 18.51
CA TRP A 5 -12.47 12.44 17.19
C TRP A 5 -12.66 13.96 17.13
N ILE A 6 -13.35 14.56 18.11
CA ILE A 6 -13.48 16.01 18.21
C ILE A 6 -12.12 16.61 18.62
N GLN A 7 -11.48 16.07 19.66
CA GLN A 7 -10.14 16.49 20.09
C GLN A 7 -9.09 16.27 19.00
N GLU A 8 -9.12 15.13 18.32
CA GLU A 8 -8.19 14.81 17.23
C GLU A 8 -8.34 15.75 16.02
N SER A 9 -9.58 16.14 15.71
CA SER A 9 -9.85 17.09 14.64
C SER A 9 -9.29 18.48 14.93
N GLU A 10 -9.31 18.92 16.19
CA GLU A 10 -8.73 20.19 16.62
C GLU A 10 -7.20 20.21 16.50
N VAL A 11 -6.53 19.09 16.79
CA VAL A 11 -5.08 18.95 16.57
C VAL A 11 -4.75 19.07 15.08
N LEU A 12 -5.47 18.35 14.23
CA LEU A 12 -5.34 18.43 12.77
C LEU A 12 -5.57 19.84 12.24
N ILE A 13 -6.62 20.53 12.71
CA ILE A 13 -6.94 21.90 12.31
C ILE A 13 -5.77 22.84 12.64
N LYS A 14 -5.24 22.78 13.87
CA LYS A 14 -4.13 23.65 14.29
C LYS A 14 -2.87 23.41 13.44
N ILE A 15 -2.57 22.15 13.15
CA ILE A 15 -1.42 21.77 12.31
C ILE A 15 -1.63 22.26 10.87
N LEU A 16 -2.80 22.01 10.30
CA LEU A 16 -3.13 22.43 8.93
C LEU A 16 -3.09 23.95 8.79
N GLN A 17 -3.62 24.70 9.76
CA GLN A 17 -3.59 26.16 9.74
C GLN A 17 -2.16 26.72 9.82
N ARG A 18 -1.33 26.15 10.69
CA ARG A 18 0.08 26.57 10.82
C ARG A 18 0.91 26.16 9.60
N ALA A 19 0.79 24.91 9.20
CA ALA A 19 1.55 24.34 8.09
C ALA A 19 1.09 24.89 6.73
N SER A 20 -0.14 25.38 6.60
CA SER A 20 -0.60 26.05 5.37
C SER A 20 0.06 27.42 5.16
N VAL A 21 0.54 28.06 6.24
CA VAL A 21 1.27 29.32 6.15
C VAL A 21 2.75 29.07 5.87
N GLU A 22 3.34 28.11 6.58
CA GLU A 22 4.77 27.80 6.48
C GLU A 22 5.11 26.95 5.23
N HIS A 23 4.20 26.07 4.80
CA HIS A 23 4.36 25.10 3.72
C HIS A 23 3.06 24.87 2.89
N PRO A 24 2.52 25.92 2.24
CA PRO A 24 1.20 25.90 1.60
C PRO A 24 0.98 24.80 0.55
N LEU A 25 2.05 24.43 -0.15
CA LEU A 25 2.01 23.41 -1.21
C LEU A 25 2.02 21.97 -0.68
N ARG A 26 2.39 21.75 0.59
CA ARG A 26 2.53 20.40 1.18
C ARG A 26 1.48 20.09 2.25
N PHE A 27 1.08 21.09 3.03
CA PHE A 27 0.25 20.88 4.20
C PHE A 27 -0.87 21.93 4.25
N SER A 28 -1.94 21.66 3.52
CA SER A 28 -3.13 22.49 3.35
C SER A 28 -4.38 21.61 3.35
N TYR A 29 -5.56 22.20 3.56
CA TYR A 29 -6.82 21.43 3.48
C TYR A 29 -7.00 20.72 2.13
N ARG A 30 -6.49 21.31 1.04
CA ARG A 30 -6.49 20.69 -0.28
C ARG A 30 -5.60 19.45 -0.36
N SER A 31 -4.40 19.50 0.21
CA SER A 31 -3.50 18.33 0.23
C SER A 31 -4.00 17.25 1.18
N PHE A 32 -4.63 17.63 2.30
CA PHE A 32 -5.35 16.71 3.18
C PHE A 32 -6.51 16.01 2.46
N LEU A 33 -7.36 16.75 1.74
CA LEU A 33 -8.42 16.18 0.91
C LEU A 33 -7.85 15.28 -0.21
N GLY A 34 -6.69 15.63 -0.76
CA GLY A 34 -5.95 14.77 -1.69
C GLY A 34 -5.53 13.43 -1.08
N LEU A 35 -5.10 13.45 0.18
CA LEU A 35 -4.80 12.24 0.97
C LEU A 35 -6.07 11.43 1.25
N VAL A 36 -7.15 12.07 1.68
CA VAL A 36 -8.44 11.39 1.87
C VAL A 36 -8.92 10.73 0.57
N ARG A 37 -8.82 11.42 -0.57
CA ARG A 37 -9.23 10.86 -1.87
C ARG A 37 -8.39 9.65 -2.29
N PHE A 38 -7.14 9.60 -1.85
CA PHE A 38 -6.26 8.46 -2.09
C PHE A 38 -6.62 7.26 -1.20
N MET A 39 -7.08 7.51 0.02
CA MET A 39 -7.26 6.48 1.04
C MET A 39 -8.69 5.98 1.19
N CYS A 40 -9.67 6.87 0.99
CA CYS A 40 -11.10 6.63 0.89
C CYS A 40 -11.67 7.42 -0.32
N PRO A 41 -11.53 6.90 -1.56
CA PRO A 41 -12.06 7.57 -2.75
C PRO A 41 -13.59 7.73 -2.71
N GLU A 42 -14.29 6.74 -2.16
CA GLU A 42 -15.75 6.73 -1.95
C GLU A 42 -16.22 7.94 -1.12
N CYS A 43 -15.42 8.37 -0.14
CA CYS A 43 -15.71 9.49 0.75
C CYS A 43 -15.70 10.86 0.04
N LEU A 44 -15.22 10.93 -1.20
CA LEU A 44 -15.05 12.18 -1.96
C LEU A 44 -15.65 12.11 -3.37
N THR A 45 -16.50 11.12 -3.65
CA THR A 45 -17.20 11.00 -4.92
C THR A 45 -18.09 12.22 -5.15
N GLY A 46 -17.86 12.95 -6.25
CA GLY A 46 -18.61 14.17 -6.59
C GLY A 46 -18.23 15.42 -5.80
N VAL A 47 -17.19 15.35 -4.94
CA VAL A 47 -16.76 16.49 -4.11
C VAL A 47 -15.77 17.38 -4.88
N ASN A 48 -16.06 18.68 -4.97
CA ASN A 48 -15.09 19.66 -5.45
C ASN A 48 -14.06 19.96 -4.36
N LEU A 49 -12.82 19.55 -4.59
CA LEU A 49 -11.72 19.69 -3.63
C LEU A 49 -11.36 21.15 -3.34
N GLU A 50 -11.50 22.04 -4.32
CA GLU A 50 -11.16 23.47 -4.17
C GLU A 50 -12.19 24.15 -3.25
N ASP A 51 -13.47 24.00 -3.57
CA ASP A 51 -14.58 24.60 -2.80
C ASP A 51 -14.64 24.03 -1.38
N THR A 52 -14.38 22.73 -1.23
CA THR A 52 -14.39 22.06 0.07
C THR A 52 -13.19 22.49 0.93
N ALA A 53 -12.00 22.64 0.34
CA ALA A 53 -10.84 23.16 1.06
C ALA A 53 -11.07 24.61 1.52
N GLN A 54 -11.67 25.44 0.67
CA GLN A 54 -12.05 26.82 1.00
C GLN A 54 -13.05 26.84 2.17
N ARG A 55 -14.05 25.95 2.13
CA ARG A 55 -15.03 25.79 3.20
C ARG A 55 -14.39 25.38 4.52
N PHE A 56 -13.45 24.44 4.51
CA PHE A 56 -12.73 24.00 5.71
C PHE A 56 -11.84 25.10 6.30
N ALA A 57 -11.25 25.95 5.47
CA ALA A 57 -10.49 27.10 5.93
C ALA A 57 -11.35 28.12 6.70
N ASN A 58 -12.64 28.23 6.34
CA ASN A 58 -13.57 29.22 6.90
C ASN A 58 -14.48 28.66 8.02
N ASP A 59 -14.72 27.35 8.04
CA ASP A 59 -15.61 26.67 8.99
C ASP A 59 -14.94 25.41 9.56
N ARG A 60 -14.42 25.54 10.79
CA ARG A 60 -13.83 24.43 11.56
C ARG A 60 -14.82 23.29 11.81
N GLY A 61 -16.10 23.63 11.99
CA GLY A 61 -17.16 22.64 12.18
C GLY A 61 -17.45 21.85 10.91
N ALA A 62 -17.24 22.43 9.73
CA ALA A 62 -17.35 21.69 8.46
C ALA A 62 -16.24 20.64 8.33
N PHE A 63 -15.01 20.96 8.70
CA PHE A 63 -13.90 20.00 8.69
C PHE A 63 -14.12 18.85 9.68
N THR A 64 -14.55 19.18 10.90
CA THR A 64 -14.80 18.19 11.95
C THR A 64 -15.91 17.22 11.55
N ARG A 65 -17.05 17.74 11.04
CA ARG A 65 -18.14 16.91 10.51
C ARG A 65 -17.69 16.01 9.37
N PHE A 66 -16.94 16.56 8.41
CA PHE A 66 -16.38 15.79 7.31
C PHE A 66 -15.49 14.63 7.80
N LEU A 67 -14.63 14.87 8.79
CA LEU A 67 -13.85 13.77 9.38
C LEU A 67 -14.78 12.72 9.98
N LEU A 68 -15.77 13.12 10.77
CA LEU A 68 -16.71 12.17 11.39
C LEU A 68 -17.50 11.34 10.37
N ASP A 69 -17.80 11.90 9.19
CA ASP A 69 -18.48 11.21 8.09
C ASP A 69 -17.61 10.14 7.40
N ILE A 70 -16.27 10.22 7.50
CA ILE A 70 -15.37 9.19 6.99
C ILE A 70 -15.49 7.95 7.89
N PRO A 71 -15.70 6.73 7.35
CA PRO A 71 -15.69 5.51 8.14
C PRO A 71 -14.44 5.42 9.03
N GLU A 72 -14.63 5.07 10.30
CA GLU A 72 -13.54 5.09 11.30
C GLU A 72 -12.27 4.35 10.84
N PRO A 73 -12.32 3.17 10.20
CA PRO A 73 -11.12 2.50 9.70
C PRO A 73 -10.32 3.36 8.72
N ASP A 74 -11.00 4.07 7.83
CA ASP A 74 -10.36 4.91 6.82
C ASP A 74 -9.90 6.25 7.41
N ARG A 75 -10.67 6.81 8.33
CA ARG A 75 -10.31 8.00 9.08
C ARG A 75 -9.02 7.80 9.87
N MET A 76 -8.89 6.66 10.56
CA MET A 76 -7.67 6.25 11.26
C MET A 76 -6.47 6.14 10.32
N ARG A 77 -6.66 5.51 9.15
CA ARG A 77 -5.59 5.37 8.17
C ARG A 77 -5.15 6.74 7.64
N VAL A 78 -6.09 7.63 7.30
CA VAL A 78 -5.81 9.00 6.85
C VAL A 78 -5.03 9.76 7.92
N TYR A 79 -5.47 9.68 9.17
CA TYR A 79 -4.85 10.37 10.29
C TYR A 79 -3.40 9.92 10.52
N VAL A 80 -3.16 8.60 10.57
CA VAL A 80 -1.80 8.02 10.72
C VAL A 80 -0.90 8.43 9.56
N GLN A 81 -1.41 8.40 8.34
CA GLN A 81 -0.62 8.75 7.17
C GLN A 81 -0.28 10.24 7.17
N PHE A 82 -1.23 11.10 7.51
CA PHE A 82 -0.98 12.53 7.66
C PHE A 82 0.07 12.82 8.73
N ALA A 83 -0.02 12.19 9.91
CA ALA A 83 0.96 12.31 10.98
C ALA A 83 2.38 11.92 10.53
N ARG A 84 2.51 10.86 9.71
CA ARG A 84 3.79 10.45 9.12
C ARG A 84 4.33 11.43 8.09
N ASP A 85 3.45 12.07 7.32
CA ASP A 85 3.86 13.02 6.28
C ASP A 85 4.35 14.33 6.91
N ILE A 86 3.72 14.77 8.01
CA ILE A 86 4.15 15.96 8.75
C ILE A 86 5.34 15.70 9.66
N SER A 87 5.65 14.46 10.07
CA SER A 87 6.69 14.17 11.09
C SER A 87 8.10 14.66 10.71
N LYS A 88 8.37 14.81 9.42
CA LYS A 88 9.64 15.34 8.91
C LYS A 88 9.79 16.85 9.12
N VAL A 89 8.70 17.56 9.35
CA VAL A 89 8.62 19.02 9.44
C VAL A 89 8.13 19.46 10.81
N TYR A 90 7.18 18.72 11.38
CA TYR A 90 6.58 18.93 12.68
C TYR A 90 6.66 17.63 13.52
N PRO A 91 7.85 17.24 14.00
CA PRO A 91 8.05 15.97 14.70
C PRO A 91 7.27 15.88 16.02
N LEU A 92 7.22 16.96 16.82
CA LEU A 92 6.49 16.97 18.10
C LEU A 92 4.97 16.87 17.91
N PRO A 93 4.33 17.67 17.02
CA PRO A 93 2.91 17.47 16.69
C PRO A 93 2.61 16.09 16.10
N ALA A 94 3.47 15.58 15.23
CA ALA A 94 3.31 14.24 14.67
C ALA A 94 3.39 13.14 15.75
N GLN A 95 4.30 13.30 16.71
CA GLN A 95 4.46 12.38 17.82
C GLN A 95 3.22 12.41 18.73
N HIS A 96 2.71 13.59 19.07
CA HIS A 96 1.47 13.74 19.83
C HIS A 96 0.29 13.06 19.15
N MET A 97 0.09 13.33 17.84
CA MET A 97 -0.92 12.68 17.01
C MET A 97 -0.79 11.14 17.02
N LEU A 98 0.44 10.62 17.01
CA LEU A 98 0.71 9.17 17.01
C LEU A 98 0.61 8.54 18.42
N GLU A 99 0.86 9.30 19.48
CA GLU A 99 0.76 8.86 20.87
C GLU A 99 -0.70 8.83 21.37
N GLU A 100 -1.50 9.84 20.98
CA GLU A 100 -2.95 9.87 21.23
C GLU A 100 -3.64 8.71 20.48
N LEU A 101 -3.25 8.46 19.22
CA LEU A 101 -3.64 7.27 18.47
C LEU A 101 -3.07 5.96 19.04
N GLY A 102 -1.91 5.98 19.71
CA GLY A 102 -1.21 4.79 20.20
C GLY A 102 -2.04 3.96 21.18
N HIS A 103 -2.99 4.60 21.88
CA HIS A 103 -3.96 3.93 22.76
C HIS A 103 -5.12 3.27 22.00
N HIS A 104 -5.37 3.63 20.73
CA HIS A 104 -6.48 3.11 19.91
C HIS A 104 -6.01 2.24 18.71
N ALA A 105 -4.85 2.55 18.13
CA ALA A 105 -4.28 1.90 16.95
C ALA A 105 -3.69 0.51 17.23
N ALA A 106 -3.46 0.16 18.50
CA ALA A 106 -2.99 -1.17 18.93
C ALA A 106 -3.95 -2.32 18.55
N LEU A 107 -5.23 -2.03 18.25
CA LEU A 107 -6.23 -3.07 17.97
C LEU A 107 -6.59 -3.22 16.47
N GLY A 108 -6.38 -2.20 15.63
CA GLY A 108 -6.88 -2.20 14.23
C GLY A 108 -5.82 -2.21 13.12
N VAL A 109 -4.75 -1.42 13.24
CA VAL A 109 -3.71 -1.29 12.20
C VAL A 109 -2.63 -2.38 12.34
N ALA A 110 -2.40 -2.82 13.58
CA ALA A 110 -1.62 -4.02 13.88
C ALA A 110 -2.21 -5.23 13.12
N SER A 111 -3.52 -5.47 13.23
CA SER A 111 -4.20 -6.60 12.58
C SER A 111 -3.96 -6.72 11.06
N HIS A 112 -4.10 -5.65 10.27
CA HIS A 112 -3.95 -5.76 8.80
C HIS A 112 -2.49 -5.80 8.33
N ARG A 113 -1.58 -5.00 8.91
CA ARG A 113 -0.15 -4.98 8.52
C ARG A 113 0.64 -6.15 9.11
N GLU A 114 0.30 -6.59 10.33
CA GLU A 114 0.81 -7.83 10.91
C GLU A 114 0.35 -9.02 10.06
N ASN A 115 -0.92 -9.10 9.65
CA ASN A 115 -1.38 -10.22 8.84
C ASN A 115 -0.67 -10.33 7.47
N HIS A 116 -0.39 -9.22 6.77
CA HIS A 116 0.41 -9.29 5.53
C HIS A 116 1.88 -9.66 5.80
N THR A 117 2.49 -9.10 6.85
CA THR A 117 3.89 -9.38 7.17
C THR A 117 4.07 -10.81 7.66
N GLU A 118 3.15 -11.32 8.48
CA GLU A 118 3.09 -12.68 8.96
C GLU A 118 2.76 -13.67 7.83
N LYS A 119 1.82 -13.34 6.94
CA LYS A 119 1.52 -14.15 5.74
C LYS A 119 2.76 -14.27 4.85
N LEU A 120 3.46 -13.17 4.57
CA LEU A 120 4.72 -13.18 3.83
C LEU A 120 5.77 -14.04 4.54
N ASN A 121 5.98 -13.83 5.85
CA ASN A 121 6.97 -14.58 6.62
C ASN A 121 6.67 -16.08 6.66
N ARG A 122 5.39 -16.48 6.76
CA ARG A 122 4.96 -17.88 6.66
C ARG A 122 5.29 -18.48 5.30
N TYR A 123 5.00 -17.78 4.21
CA TYR A 123 5.37 -18.24 2.87
C TYR A 123 6.88 -18.37 2.70
N LEU A 124 7.63 -17.34 3.09
CA LEU A 124 9.10 -17.35 2.99
C LEU A 124 9.72 -18.48 3.80
N LYS A 125 9.26 -18.72 5.03
CA LYS A 125 9.75 -19.83 5.87
C LYS A 125 9.52 -21.19 5.19
N ARG A 126 8.38 -21.39 4.52
CA ARG A 126 8.08 -22.62 3.76
C ARG A 126 8.93 -22.75 2.50
N ILE A 127 9.14 -21.65 1.77
CA ILE A 127 9.99 -21.61 0.57
C ILE A 127 11.44 -21.91 0.95
N ASP A 128 11.96 -21.25 1.99
CA ASP A 128 13.31 -21.43 2.50
C ASP A 128 13.52 -22.85 3.02
N GLY A 129 12.56 -23.37 3.78
CA GLY A 129 12.56 -24.77 4.21
C GLY A 129 12.61 -25.75 3.04
N ALA A 130 11.81 -25.53 1.98
CA ALA A 130 11.84 -26.35 0.77
C ALA A 130 13.18 -26.28 0.03
N ILE A 131 13.82 -25.11 -0.04
CA ILE A 131 15.16 -24.96 -0.62
C ILE A 131 16.20 -25.73 0.21
N LEU A 132 16.15 -25.63 1.54
CA LEU A 132 17.11 -26.31 2.43
C LEU A 132 17.07 -27.83 2.29
N VAL A 133 15.89 -28.41 2.11
CA VAL A 133 15.71 -29.86 1.94
C VAL A 133 15.80 -30.33 0.47
N GLY A 134 16.26 -29.47 -0.44
CA GLY A 134 16.47 -29.81 -1.86
C GLY A 134 15.20 -29.90 -2.71
N ARG A 135 14.04 -29.49 -2.20
CA ARG A 135 12.75 -29.51 -2.90
C ARG A 135 12.53 -28.22 -3.71
N TYR A 136 13.37 -27.99 -4.71
CA TYR A 136 13.42 -26.73 -5.47
C TYR A 136 12.16 -26.45 -6.30
N THR A 137 11.56 -27.47 -6.93
CA THR A 137 10.29 -27.31 -7.66
C THR A 137 9.15 -26.88 -6.73
N LEU A 138 9.10 -27.44 -5.52
CA LEU A 138 8.13 -27.03 -4.51
C LEU A 138 8.37 -25.58 -4.07
N ALA A 139 9.62 -25.20 -3.81
CA ALA A 139 9.98 -23.83 -3.45
C ALA A 139 9.55 -22.83 -4.55
N PHE A 140 9.78 -23.18 -5.81
CA PHE A 140 9.39 -22.36 -6.95
C PHE A 140 7.86 -22.24 -7.07
N ASN A 141 7.12 -23.34 -6.95
CA ASN A 141 5.65 -23.32 -6.98
C ASN A 141 5.06 -22.45 -5.85
N LEU A 142 5.60 -22.56 -4.64
CA LEU A 142 5.20 -21.71 -3.51
C LEU A 142 5.50 -20.23 -3.78
N THR A 143 6.63 -19.94 -4.40
CA THR A 143 7.03 -18.57 -4.77
C THR A 143 6.10 -17.98 -5.83
N ASN A 144 5.74 -18.76 -6.87
CA ASN A 144 4.80 -18.34 -7.90
C ASN A 144 3.40 -18.09 -7.31
N ARG A 145 2.94 -18.96 -6.40
CA ARG A 145 1.67 -18.77 -5.69
C ARG A 145 1.69 -17.50 -4.85
N LEU A 146 2.76 -17.25 -4.09
CA LEU A 146 2.92 -16.03 -3.30
C LEU A 146 2.81 -14.78 -4.16
N LEU A 147 3.49 -14.75 -5.32
CA LEU A 147 3.43 -13.61 -6.22
C LEU A 147 2.01 -13.35 -6.74
N LYS A 148 1.30 -14.41 -7.18
CA LYS A 148 -0.08 -14.32 -7.65
C LYS A 148 -1.04 -13.81 -6.56
N GLU A 149 -0.93 -14.33 -5.35
CA GLU A 149 -1.77 -13.89 -4.23
C GLU A 149 -1.56 -12.39 -3.94
N TYR A 150 -0.32 -11.93 -3.87
CA TYR A 150 -0.03 -10.50 -3.64
C TYR A 150 -0.44 -9.59 -4.80
N TYR A 151 -0.34 -10.07 -6.05
CA TYR A 151 -0.82 -9.30 -7.19
C TYR A 151 -2.33 -9.11 -7.16
N ARG A 152 -3.09 -10.15 -6.80
CA ARG A 152 -4.54 -10.05 -6.61
C ARG A 152 -4.88 -9.08 -5.48
N GLU A 153 -4.30 -9.28 -4.29
CA GLU A 153 -4.54 -8.40 -3.15
C GLU A 153 -4.22 -6.93 -3.48
N PHE A 154 -3.14 -6.67 -4.23
CA PHE A 154 -2.79 -5.33 -4.67
C PHE A 154 -3.83 -4.73 -5.64
N LEU A 155 -4.25 -5.52 -6.63
CA LEU A 155 -5.22 -5.07 -7.64
C LEU A 155 -6.59 -4.86 -7.01
N ASP A 156 -7.06 -5.77 -6.16
CA ASP A 156 -8.31 -5.63 -5.41
C ASP A 156 -8.30 -4.35 -4.57
N ALA A 157 -7.15 -4.02 -3.95
CA ALA A 157 -7.02 -2.83 -3.12
C ALA A 157 -6.94 -1.50 -3.89
N LYS A 158 -6.47 -1.51 -5.16
CA LYS A 158 -6.11 -0.27 -5.89
C LYS A 158 -6.82 -0.07 -7.23
N MET A 159 -7.39 -1.13 -7.79
CA MET A 159 -8.05 -1.16 -9.09
C MET A 159 -9.26 -2.12 -9.05
N PRO A 160 -10.31 -1.81 -8.26
CA PRO A 160 -11.54 -2.57 -8.25
C PRO A 160 -12.33 -2.31 -9.55
N ILE A 161 -11.87 -2.85 -10.66
CA ILE A 161 -12.60 -2.86 -11.94
C ILE A 161 -12.73 -4.31 -12.36
N ASP A 162 -13.98 -4.70 -12.63
CA ASP A 162 -14.43 -6.05 -12.99
C ASP A 162 -13.59 -6.70 -14.10
N ALA A 163 -12.73 -7.60 -13.68
CA ALA A 163 -12.48 -8.89 -14.31
C ALA A 163 -11.55 -9.67 -13.39
N ALA A 164 -11.90 -10.91 -13.06
CA ALA A 164 -10.99 -11.85 -12.43
C ALA A 164 -9.82 -12.13 -13.39
N VAL A 165 -8.84 -11.23 -13.44
CA VAL A 165 -7.64 -11.40 -14.24
C VAL A 165 -6.82 -12.47 -13.53
N GLU A 166 -7.00 -13.74 -13.91
CA GLU A 166 -6.20 -14.84 -13.35
C GLU A 166 -4.80 -14.94 -13.97
N ASP A 167 -4.60 -14.29 -15.12
CA ASP A 167 -3.32 -14.25 -15.83
C ASP A 167 -2.33 -13.34 -15.11
N ILE A 168 -1.23 -13.93 -14.63
CA ILE A 168 -0.16 -13.23 -13.93
C ILE A 168 0.53 -12.18 -14.80
N HIS A 169 0.59 -12.37 -16.12
CA HIS A 169 1.15 -11.37 -17.03
C HIS A 169 0.27 -10.13 -17.07
N LEU A 170 -1.03 -10.31 -17.27
CA LEU A 170 -1.98 -9.21 -17.27
C LEU A 170 -1.99 -8.49 -15.93
N MET A 171 -1.95 -9.22 -14.81
CA MET A 171 -1.79 -8.63 -13.47
C MET A 171 -0.53 -7.75 -13.40
N SER A 172 0.63 -8.27 -13.85
CA SER A 172 1.91 -7.54 -13.77
C SER A 172 1.91 -6.25 -14.60
N VAL A 173 1.23 -6.26 -15.75
CA VAL A 173 1.08 -5.09 -16.62
C VAL A 173 0.18 -4.06 -15.95
N SER A 174 -0.97 -4.49 -15.42
CA SER A 174 -1.90 -3.61 -14.70
C SER A 174 -1.23 -2.95 -13.48
N ILE A 175 -0.53 -3.74 -12.67
CA ILE A 175 0.24 -3.23 -11.53
C ILE A 175 1.30 -2.23 -11.98
N SER A 176 2.09 -2.56 -13.00
CA SER A 176 3.15 -1.67 -13.49
C SER A 176 2.58 -0.34 -13.99
N ARG A 177 1.47 -0.38 -14.75
CA ARG A 177 0.77 0.82 -15.23
C ARG A 177 0.25 1.66 -14.06
N TYR A 178 -0.39 1.02 -13.08
CA TYR A 178 -0.87 1.70 -11.88
C TYR A 178 0.28 2.40 -11.15
N VAL A 179 1.39 1.70 -10.90
CA VAL A 179 2.56 2.25 -10.19
C VAL A 179 3.15 3.44 -10.92
N ILE A 180 3.28 3.37 -12.26
CA ILE A 180 3.75 4.51 -13.08
C ILE A 180 2.80 5.70 -12.95
N GLN A 181 1.49 5.47 -13.15
CA GLN A 181 0.48 6.52 -13.08
C GLN A 181 0.45 7.17 -11.69
N TYR A 182 0.54 6.36 -10.63
CA TYR A 182 0.62 6.81 -9.26
C TYR A 182 1.81 7.75 -9.05
N PHE A 183 3.04 7.32 -9.40
CA PHE A 183 4.21 8.16 -9.19
C PHE A 183 4.19 9.44 -10.03
N ARG A 184 3.72 9.37 -11.28
CA ARG A 184 3.57 10.54 -12.15
C ARG A 184 2.55 11.54 -11.58
N LYS A 185 1.37 11.05 -11.15
CA LYS A 185 0.30 11.87 -10.57
C LYS A 185 0.74 12.60 -9.29
N HIS A 186 1.63 11.98 -8.52
CA HIS A 186 2.12 12.51 -7.25
C HIS A 186 3.50 13.19 -7.34
N TYR A 187 4.06 13.37 -8.55
CA TYR A 187 5.40 13.95 -8.77
C TYR A 187 6.52 13.29 -7.96
N ILE A 188 6.37 11.99 -7.67
CA ILE A 188 7.35 11.22 -6.91
C ILE A 188 8.38 10.65 -7.89
N PRO A 189 9.68 10.91 -7.70
CA PRO A 189 10.72 10.27 -8.49
C PRO A 189 10.66 8.76 -8.28
N TYR A 190 10.56 8.00 -9.36
CA TYR A 190 10.52 6.55 -9.31
C TYR A 190 11.63 5.92 -10.15
N SER A 191 12.09 4.76 -9.70
CA SER A 191 13.08 3.99 -10.45
C SER A 191 12.37 3.10 -11.47
N GLU A 192 12.52 3.39 -12.76
CA GLU A 192 12.03 2.53 -13.83
C GLU A 192 12.52 1.10 -13.69
N ARG A 193 13.75 0.91 -13.20
CA ARG A 193 14.34 -0.41 -12.90
C ARG A 193 13.50 -1.24 -11.92
N ARG A 194 12.87 -0.61 -10.93
CA ARG A 194 12.00 -1.32 -9.96
C ARG A 194 10.67 -1.73 -10.58
N ILE A 195 10.15 -0.95 -11.52
CA ILE A 195 8.93 -1.27 -12.25
C ILE A 195 9.21 -2.38 -13.26
N LEU A 196 10.32 -2.28 -13.99
CA LEU A 196 10.78 -3.31 -14.92
C LEU A 196 10.98 -4.67 -14.23
N LEU A 197 11.48 -4.66 -12.99
CA LEU A 197 11.66 -5.87 -12.19
C LEU A 197 10.36 -6.69 -12.06
N ILE A 198 9.21 -6.02 -11.89
CA ILE A 198 7.90 -6.67 -11.78
C ILE A 198 7.64 -7.51 -13.04
N SER A 199 7.77 -6.90 -14.22
CA SER A 199 7.54 -7.56 -15.51
C SER A 199 8.57 -8.66 -15.79
N THR A 200 9.87 -8.38 -15.59
CA THR A 200 10.94 -9.35 -15.87
C THR A 200 10.81 -10.60 -15.02
N VAL A 201 10.59 -10.44 -13.72
CA VAL A 201 10.47 -11.58 -12.79
C VAL A 201 9.19 -12.36 -13.08
N THR A 202 8.09 -11.68 -13.36
CA THR A 202 6.84 -12.35 -13.75
C THR A 202 7.04 -13.20 -15.00
N ASN A 203 7.72 -12.66 -16.03
CA ASN A 203 8.00 -13.40 -17.25
C ASN A 203 8.86 -14.63 -17.01
N VAL A 204 9.95 -14.50 -16.24
CA VAL A 204 10.79 -15.64 -15.87
C VAL A 204 9.95 -16.71 -15.16
N LEU A 205 9.15 -16.32 -14.16
CA LEU A 205 8.33 -17.28 -13.42
C LEU A 205 7.29 -17.98 -14.33
N ALA A 206 6.61 -17.23 -15.19
CA ALA A 206 5.59 -17.76 -16.08
C ALA A 206 6.18 -18.69 -17.15
N THR A 207 7.29 -18.32 -17.79
CA THR A 207 7.98 -19.17 -18.78
C THR A 207 8.50 -20.45 -18.13
N THR A 208 9.14 -20.34 -16.97
CA THR A 208 9.64 -21.51 -16.22
C THR A 208 8.50 -22.42 -15.77
N MET A 209 7.35 -21.86 -15.33
CA MET A 209 6.15 -22.63 -15.01
C MET A 209 5.57 -23.33 -16.25
N GLY A 210 5.56 -22.66 -17.40
CA GLY A 210 5.15 -23.24 -18.67
C GLY A 210 6.01 -24.45 -19.06
N ASN A 211 7.34 -24.34 -18.89
CA ASN A 211 8.27 -25.43 -19.18
C ASN A 211 8.09 -26.61 -18.21
N LEU A 212 7.92 -26.33 -16.92
CA LEU A 212 7.58 -27.34 -15.91
C LEU A 212 6.32 -28.13 -16.29
N ASN A 213 5.25 -27.43 -16.67
CA ASN A 213 3.96 -28.06 -16.99
C ASN A 213 3.98 -28.84 -18.31
N ARG A 214 4.81 -28.43 -19.29
CA ARG A 214 4.91 -29.07 -20.60
C ARG A 214 5.87 -30.26 -20.62
N SER A 215 6.89 -30.24 -19.77
CA SER A 215 7.79 -31.37 -19.64
C SER A 215 7.07 -32.47 -18.85
N ALA A 216 6.98 -33.69 -19.38
CA ALA A 216 6.46 -34.84 -18.65
C ALA A 216 7.45 -35.31 -17.57
N GLY A 217 7.85 -34.42 -16.66
CA GLY A 217 8.86 -34.66 -15.62
C GLY A 217 10.33 -34.46 -16.03
N ALA A 218 10.60 -34.08 -17.29
CA ALA A 218 11.97 -33.91 -17.79
C ALA A 218 12.63 -32.58 -17.38
N PHE A 219 11.83 -31.55 -17.08
CA PHE A 219 12.30 -30.25 -16.63
C PHE A 219 12.18 -30.18 -15.11
N SER A 220 13.32 -30.00 -14.44
CA SER A 220 13.38 -29.81 -12.99
C SER A 220 13.88 -28.41 -12.67
N ILE A 221 13.37 -27.85 -11.57
CA ILE A 221 13.90 -26.58 -11.06
C ILE A 221 15.18 -26.86 -10.31
N ASP A 222 16.25 -26.17 -10.67
CA ASP A 222 17.49 -26.20 -9.92
C ASP A 222 17.47 -25.21 -8.73
N LYS A 223 18.50 -25.31 -7.89
CA LYS A 223 18.68 -24.45 -6.73
C LYS A 223 18.79 -22.96 -7.08
N ALA A 224 19.47 -22.64 -8.19
CA ALA A 224 19.72 -21.26 -8.58
C ALA A 224 18.42 -20.54 -8.99
N ILE A 225 17.58 -21.21 -9.78
CA ILE A 225 16.26 -20.72 -10.19
C ILE A 225 15.36 -20.55 -8.96
N ALA A 226 15.34 -21.51 -8.04
CA ALA A 226 14.54 -21.41 -6.82
C ALA A 226 14.94 -20.22 -5.94
N ILE A 227 16.26 -20.00 -5.73
CA ILE A 227 16.78 -18.86 -4.95
C ILE A 227 16.50 -17.54 -5.68
N TYR A 228 16.71 -17.50 -7.00
CA TYR A 228 16.41 -16.33 -7.82
C TYR A 228 14.94 -15.92 -7.69
N ALA A 229 14.01 -16.86 -7.87
CA ALA A 229 12.59 -16.60 -7.77
C ALA A 229 12.23 -16.08 -6.37
N ARG A 230 12.67 -16.78 -5.32
CA ARG A 230 12.41 -16.42 -3.92
C ARG A 230 12.84 -14.98 -3.60
N ASN A 231 14.08 -14.63 -3.95
CA ASN A 231 14.64 -13.32 -3.63
C ASN A 231 13.97 -12.18 -4.40
N ASN A 232 13.68 -12.39 -5.68
CA ASN A 232 13.07 -11.35 -6.50
C ASN A 232 11.58 -11.17 -6.19
N VAL A 233 10.84 -12.25 -5.96
CA VAL A 233 9.44 -12.17 -5.52
C VAL A 233 9.34 -11.49 -4.16
N GLN A 234 10.22 -11.81 -3.20
CA GLN A 234 10.24 -11.10 -1.92
C GLN A 234 10.44 -9.58 -2.09
N ARG A 235 11.34 -9.16 -3.00
CA ARG A 235 11.59 -7.74 -3.29
C ARG A 235 10.36 -7.07 -3.89
N ILE A 236 9.69 -7.73 -4.84
CA ILE A 236 8.46 -7.22 -5.46
C ILE A 236 7.35 -7.11 -4.42
N VAL A 237 7.10 -8.16 -3.65
CA VAL A 237 6.07 -8.17 -2.60
C VAL A 237 6.31 -7.05 -1.60
N ARG A 238 7.53 -6.92 -1.06
CA ARG A 238 7.87 -5.81 -0.13
C ARG A 238 7.70 -4.43 -0.76
N PHE A 239 7.96 -4.29 -2.06
CA PHE A 239 7.74 -3.04 -2.77
C PHE A 239 6.25 -2.72 -2.88
N LEU A 240 5.43 -3.70 -3.28
CA LEU A 240 3.97 -3.53 -3.41
C LEU A 240 3.29 -3.32 -2.06
N SER A 241 3.70 -4.03 -1.00
CA SER A 241 3.15 -3.85 0.36
C SER A 241 3.41 -2.46 0.95
N ARG A 242 4.34 -1.68 0.40
CA ARG A 242 4.54 -0.27 0.78
C ARG A 242 3.59 0.69 0.06
N LEU A 243 3.01 0.23 -1.04
CA LEU A 243 2.10 0.99 -1.90
C LEU A 243 0.62 0.63 -1.64
N MET A 244 0.37 -0.49 -0.95
CA MET A 244 -0.94 -0.88 -0.40
C MET A 244 -1.31 0.02 0.79
#